data_AF-A0A6P2BEZ6-F1
#
_entry.id   AF-A0A6P2BEZ6-F1
#
_cell.length_a   1.000
_cell.length_b   1.000
_cell.length_c   1.000
_cell.angle_alpha   90.00
_cell.angle_beta   90.00
_cell.angle_gamma   90.00
#
_symmetry.space_group_name_H-M   'P 1'
#
loop_
_entity.id
_entity.type
_entity.pdbx_description
1 polymer ?
#
loop_
_entity_poly.entity_id
_entity_poly.type
_entity_poly.pdbx_seq_one_letter_code
_entity_poly.pdbx_strand_id
1 'polypeptide(L)'
;MERCEEASRFIEQFYRENALPDAEHRARRREVRRDMLRHGHYEHTPAELAYGARVAWRNHARCIGRLSWQSLEVVDCRDHLETDDIAARLAAHLREAAGDGRIRSIISVFAPVKGDGPGAQLPAYIESRQLIQYAGYLQPDMRPLGDALNVETTRTAMAMGWQPPDPRGAFDLLPLLLRDARGRRLLYPLPADCLHEISIEHPREPELAKLGLRWYSVPCISSMVLSIGGVEYPCAPFNGHYMTTEIASRNLTDERRYDLLPQVAESLGIPREGPGSALWRDRTLTELNEAVLHSFRRAGITIVDQHQASDQYLRFVQREEAAGRRPSADWSWIVPPQAGAATAVFHLPMEDRQLLPNFYYSRASDGGALAVNYDDEHRSRLLQRLDRLRRRFYAWQRRRA
;
A
#
# COMPACT_ATOMS: atom_id res chain seq x y z
N MET A 1 18.08 21.90 -6.96
CA MET A 1 17.08 22.88 -7.44
C MET A 1 15.68 22.29 -7.38
N GLU A 2 15.43 21.12 -7.98
CA GLU A 2 14.12 20.44 -7.97
C GLU A 2 13.56 20.18 -6.55
N ARG A 3 14.34 19.58 -5.64
CA ARG A 3 13.91 19.34 -4.24
C ARG A 3 13.60 20.62 -3.44
N CYS A 4 14.31 21.72 -3.70
CA CYS A 4 14.04 22.98 -3.01
C CYS A 4 12.74 23.64 -3.53
N GLU A 5 12.45 23.49 -4.83
CA GLU A 5 11.18 23.93 -5.42
C GLU A 5 10.02 23.09 -4.89
N GLU A 6 10.20 21.78 -4.79
CA GLU A 6 9.22 20.86 -4.20
C GLU A 6 8.92 21.22 -2.74
N ALA A 7 9.97 21.39 -1.90
CA ALA A 7 9.83 21.83 -0.52
C ALA A 7 9.07 23.17 -0.42
N SER A 8 9.43 24.14 -1.27
CA SER A 8 8.77 25.46 -1.28
C SER A 8 7.29 25.36 -1.65
N ARG A 9 6.93 24.53 -2.65
CA ARG A 9 5.55 24.29 -3.05
C ARG A 9 4.75 23.58 -1.95
N PHE A 10 5.35 22.59 -1.30
CA PHE A 10 4.72 21.89 -0.19
C PHE A 10 4.41 22.83 0.97
N ILE A 11 5.37 23.66 1.38
CA ILE A 11 5.17 24.65 2.44
C ILE A 11 4.09 25.66 2.05
N GLU A 12 4.11 26.19 0.82
CA GLU A 12 3.06 27.08 0.33
C GLU A 12 1.68 26.41 0.39
N GLN A 13 1.59 25.14 -0.03
CA GLN A 13 0.35 24.37 0.01
C GLN A 13 -0.15 24.17 1.44
N PHE A 14 0.73 23.81 2.38
CA PHE A 14 0.41 23.64 3.79
C PHE A 14 -0.17 24.92 4.41
N TYR A 15 0.50 26.06 4.23
CA TYR A 15 0.03 27.33 4.79
C TYR A 15 -1.29 27.78 4.17
N ARG A 16 -1.44 27.62 2.84
CA ARG A 16 -2.67 27.99 2.12
C ARG A 16 -3.87 27.13 2.54
N GLU A 17 -3.73 25.81 2.56
CA GLU A 17 -4.85 24.89 2.88
C GLU A 17 -5.23 24.91 4.37
N ASN A 18 -4.34 25.35 5.26
CA ASN A 18 -4.63 25.52 6.70
C ASN A 18 -4.96 26.98 7.09
N ALA A 19 -5.06 27.90 6.13
CA ALA A 19 -5.36 29.32 6.34
C ALA A 19 -4.44 30.00 7.40
N LEU A 20 -3.15 29.65 7.37
CA LEU A 20 -2.15 30.15 8.33
C LEU A 20 -1.56 31.51 7.89
N PRO A 21 -1.00 32.32 8.82
CA PRO A 21 -0.52 33.66 8.52
C PRO A 21 0.62 33.70 7.48
N ASP A 22 0.50 34.61 6.51
CA ASP A 22 1.50 34.83 5.46
C ASP A 22 2.90 35.22 5.98
N ALA A 23 2.96 35.90 7.13
CA ALA A 23 4.23 36.28 7.74
C ALA A 23 5.01 35.03 8.20
N GLU A 24 4.32 34.06 8.79
CA GLU A 24 4.89 32.77 9.21
C GLU A 24 5.29 31.93 8.01
N HIS A 25 4.45 31.88 6.97
CA HIS A 25 4.79 31.23 5.69
C HIS A 25 6.12 31.76 5.14
N ARG A 26 6.28 33.09 5.05
CA ARG A 26 7.52 33.69 4.54
C ARG A 26 8.73 33.37 5.41
N ALA A 27 8.57 33.32 6.73
CA ALA A 27 9.64 32.96 7.65
C ALA A 27 10.05 31.49 7.47
N ARG A 28 9.08 30.57 7.52
CA ARG A 28 9.30 29.13 7.36
C ARG A 28 9.90 28.79 5.99
N ARG A 29 9.44 29.43 4.92
CA ARG A 29 10.01 29.23 3.58
C ARG A 29 11.49 29.66 3.50
N ARG A 30 11.89 30.74 4.18
CA ARG A 30 13.30 31.16 4.24
C ARG A 30 14.15 30.17 5.03
N GLU A 31 13.63 29.67 6.14
CA GLU A 31 14.26 28.63 6.96
C GLU A 31 14.49 27.35 6.15
N VAL A 32 13.43 26.78 5.57
CA VAL A 32 13.51 25.56 4.74
C VAL A 32 14.50 25.73 3.59
N ARG A 33 14.48 26.88 2.90
CA ARG A 33 15.43 27.15 1.82
C ARG A 33 16.87 27.20 2.32
N ARG A 34 17.11 27.85 3.46
CA ARG A 34 18.44 27.93 4.07
C ARG A 34 18.95 26.54 4.45
N ASP A 35 18.11 25.74 5.09
CA ASP A 35 18.50 24.42 5.59
C ASP A 35 18.76 23.46 4.42
N MET A 36 17.91 23.48 3.38
CA MET A 36 18.16 22.77 2.14
C MET A 36 19.49 23.16 1.47
N LEU A 37 19.83 24.46 1.43
CA LEU A 37 21.09 24.92 0.85
C LEU A 37 22.32 24.53 1.68
N ARG A 38 22.20 24.50 3.01
CA ARG A 38 23.33 24.25 3.92
C ARG A 38 23.55 22.76 4.20
N HIS A 39 22.46 21.99 4.31
CA HIS A 39 22.46 20.61 4.79
C HIS A 39 21.94 19.61 3.77
N GLY A 40 21.41 20.06 2.63
CA GLY A 40 20.78 19.19 1.62
C GLY A 40 19.42 18.63 2.04
N HIS A 41 18.93 18.96 3.24
CA HIS A 41 17.63 18.53 3.77
C HIS A 41 17.07 19.58 4.74
N TYR A 42 15.80 19.43 5.09
CA TYR A 42 15.13 20.16 6.17
C TYR A 42 14.24 19.20 6.97
N GLU A 43 13.88 19.59 8.18
CA GLU A 43 13.00 18.79 9.03
C GLU A 43 11.59 19.36 9.02
N HIS A 44 10.61 18.48 8.83
CA HIS A 44 9.20 18.83 8.96
C HIS A 44 8.82 19.06 10.43
N THR A 45 7.97 20.05 10.68
CA THR A 45 7.25 20.11 11.97
C THR A 45 6.25 18.95 12.07
N PRO A 46 5.78 18.57 13.28
CA PRO A 46 4.75 17.54 13.42
C PRO A 46 3.47 17.86 12.61
N ALA A 47 3.08 19.13 12.55
CA ALA A 47 1.92 19.58 11.77
C ALA A 47 2.14 19.43 10.26
N GLU A 48 3.33 19.80 9.76
CA GLU A 48 3.71 19.61 8.36
C GLU A 48 3.76 18.12 7.99
N LEU A 49 4.33 17.27 8.86
CA LEU A 49 4.39 15.82 8.64
C LEU A 49 2.99 15.20 8.55
N ALA A 50 2.12 15.54 9.51
CA ALA A 50 0.75 15.05 9.53
C ALA A 50 -0.05 15.49 8.29
N TYR A 51 0.10 16.76 7.89
CA TYR A 51 -0.51 17.26 6.67
C TYR A 51 0.03 16.55 5.42
N GLY A 52 1.35 16.39 5.32
CA GLY A 52 1.99 15.74 4.18
C GLY A 52 1.57 14.29 3.99
N ALA A 53 1.49 13.51 5.07
CA ALA A 53 1.02 12.12 5.03
C ALA A 53 -0.46 12.01 4.60
N ARG A 54 -1.32 12.89 5.12
CA ARG A 54 -2.74 12.98 4.75
C ARG A 54 -2.91 13.33 3.27
N VAL A 55 -2.17 14.32 2.78
CA VAL A 55 -2.23 14.72 1.37
C VAL A 55 -1.62 13.66 0.46
N ALA A 56 -0.59 12.93 0.90
CA ALA A 56 -0.06 11.79 0.15
C ALA A 56 -1.13 10.72 -0.09
N TRP A 57 -1.94 10.41 0.92
CA TRP A 57 -3.07 9.49 0.77
C TRP A 57 -4.16 10.05 -0.15
N ARG A 58 -4.52 11.34 0.00
CA ARG A 58 -5.45 12.05 -0.91
C ARG A 58 -5.01 11.96 -2.37
N ASN A 59 -3.71 12.13 -2.61
CA ASN A 59 -3.11 12.16 -3.94
C ASN A 59 -2.86 10.78 -4.55
N HIS A 60 -2.93 9.70 -3.76
CA HIS A 60 -2.53 8.38 -4.22
C HIS A 60 -3.52 7.82 -5.26
N ALA A 61 -3.09 7.79 -6.53
CA ALA A 61 -3.96 7.50 -7.67
C ALA A 61 -4.57 6.10 -7.68
N ARG A 62 -3.96 5.16 -6.95
CA ARG A 62 -4.32 3.73 -6.92
C ARG A 62 -5.18 3.33 -5.71
N CYS A 63 -5.62 4.29 -4.90
CA CYS A 63 -6.44 4.02 -3.72
C CYS A 63 -7.90 4.44 -3.95
N ILE A 64 -8.85 3.51 -3.86
CA ILE A 64 -10.28 3.83 -3.92
C ILE A 64 -10.80 4.42 -2.58
N GLY A 65 -10.23 4.02 -1.45
CA GLY A 65 -10.66 4.38 -0.10
C GLY A 65 -10.26 5.77 0.39
N ARG A 66 -10.31 6.81 -0.46
CA ARG A 66 -9.76 8.15 -0.12
C ARG A 66 -10.74 9.13 0.52
N LEU A 67 -12.01 8.75 0.72
CA LEU A 67 -13.04 9.65 1.27
C LEU A 67 -12.67 10.22 2.66
N SER A 68 -11.98 9.43 3.47
CA SER A 68 -11.62 9.75 4.85
C SER A 68 -10.16 10.18 5.01
N TRP A 69 -9.51 10.67 3.94
CA TRP A 69 -8.08 11.01 3.97
C TRP A 69 -7.69 12.00 5.09
N GLN A 70 -8.61 12.88 5.49
CA GLN A 70 -8.41 13.87 6.55
C GLN A 70 -8.37 13.25 7.96
N SER A 71 -9.02 12.09 8.16
CA SER A 71 -9.08 11.40 9.44
C SER A 71 -7.92 10.45 9.66
N LEU A 72 -6.92 10.44 8.78
CA LEU A 72 -5.70 9.65 8.99
C LEU A 72 -5.00 10.09 10.28
N GLU A 73 -4.83 9.13 11.18
CA GLU A 73 -4.02 9.27 12.38
C GLU A 73 -2.54 9.13 11.98
N VAL A 74 -1.76 10.16 12.24
CA VAL A 74 -0.33 10.19 11.89
C VAL A 74 0.46 10.12 13.18
N VAL A 75 1.20 9.02 13.34
CA VAL A 75 2.08 8.80 14.48
C VAL A 75 3.50 9.11 14.06
N ASP A 76 4.06 10.18 14.61
CA ASP A 76 5.44 10.61 14.37
C ASP A 76 6.39 9.70 15.15
N CYS A 77 7.13 8.87 14.44
CA CYS A 77 8.07 7.89 14.99
C CYS A 77 9.50 8.19 14.49
N ARG A 78 9.80 9.43 14.09
CA ARG A 78 11.09 9.80 13.49
C ARG A 78 12.29 9.65 14.43
N ASP A 79 12.03 9.53 15.72
CA ASP A 79 13.00 9.27 16.79
C ASP A 79 13.20 7.77 17.10
N HIS A 80 12.40 6.87 16.51
CA HIS A 80 12.57 5.42 16.64
C HIS A 80 13.60 4.93 15.62
N LEU A 81 14.87 4.88 16.03
CA LEU A 81 16.00 4.60 15.12
C LEU A 81 16.41 3.13 15.09
N GLU A 82 16.19 2.40 16.17
CA GLU A 82 16.56 0.99 16.30
C GLU A 82 15.40 0.07 15.91
N THR A 83 15.71 -1.08 15.33
CA THR A 83 14.70 -2.01 14.80
C THR A 83 13.79 -2.61 15.89
N ASP A 84 14.26 -2.68 17.15
CA ASP A 84 13.47 -3.15 18.28
C ASP A 84 12.33 -2.17 18.62
N ASP A 85 12.63 -0.86 18.64
CA ASP A 85 11.64 0.19 18.86
C ASP A 85 10.63 0.26 17.72
N ILE A 86 11.12 0.11 16.48
CA ILE A 86 10.26 0.03 15.30
C ILE A 86 9.32 -1.18 15.45
N ALA A 87 9.83 -2.39 15.69
CA ALA A 87 8.99 -3.58 15.82
C ALA A 87 7.94 -3.46 16.94
N ALA A 88 8.32 -2.91 18.10
CA ALA A 88 7.38 -2.64 19.19
C ALA A 88 6.28 -1.66 18.77
N ARG A 89 6.64 -0.58 18.06
CA ARG A 89 5.67 0.37 17.52
C ARG A 89 4.74 -0.25 16.50
N LEU A 90 5.21 -1.16 15.64
CA LEU A 90 4.38 -1.86 14.64
C LEU A 90 3.34 -2.77 15.30
N ALA A 91 3.71 -3.48 16.37
CA ALA A 91 2.74 -4.25 17.14
C ALA A 91 1.66 -3.35 17.78
N ALA A 92 2.07 -2.19 18.33
CA ALA A 92 1.12 -1.20 18.85
C ALA A 92 0.21 -0.62 17.74
N HIS A 93 0.77 -0.33 16.56
CA HIS A 93 0.02 0.14 15.40
C HIS A 93 -1.09 -0.85 15.03
N LEU A 94 -0.80 -2.15 14.95
CA LEU A 94 -1.80 -3.17 14.63
C LEU A 94 -2.91 -3.25 15.67
N ARG A 95 -2.58 -3.19 16.97
CA ARG A 95 -3.59 -3.16 18.05
C ARG A 95 -4.47 -1.91 17.96
N GLU A 96 -3.87 -0.75 17.76
CA GLU A 96 -4.57 0.53 17.63
C GLU A 96 -5.49 0.54 16.41
N ALA A 97 -5.00 0.04 15.27
CA ALA A 97 -5.74 -0.05 14.03
C ALA A 97 -6.94 -1.00 14.15
N ALA A 98 -6.76 -2.16 14.79
CA ALA A 98 -7.83 -3.14 15.02
C ALA A 98 -8.93 -2.60 15.95
N GLY A 99 -8.54 -1.99 17.08
CA GLY A 99 -9.47 -1.40 18.03
C GLY A 99 -10.53 -2.39 18.54
N ASP A 100 -11.79 -1.95 18.54
CA ASP A 100 -13.00 -2.75 18.85
C ASP A 100 -13.61 -3.42 17.61
N GLY A 101 -12.85 -3.51 16.50
CA GLY A 101 -13.33 -3.93 15.18
C GLY A 101 -13.66 -2.77 14.24
N ARG A 102 -13.80 -1.55 14.77
CA ARG A 102 -13.85 -0.33 13.95
C ARG A 102 -12.45 0.06 13.52
N ILE A 103 -12.05 -0.41 12.33
CA ILE A 103 -10.69 -0.23 11.84
C ILE A 103 -10.38 1.26 11.66
N ARG A 104 -9.35 1.72 12.37
CA ARG A 104 -8.83 3.10 12.24
C ARG A 104 -7.75 3.14 11.18
N SER A 105 -7.74 4.20 10.36
CA SER A 105 -6.66 4.45 9.41
C SER A 105 -5.50 5.14 10.11
N ILE A 106 -4.36 4.44 10.21
CA ILE A 106 -3.16 4.92 10.89
C ILE A 106 -1.98 4.85 9.93
N ILE A 107 -1.08 5.83 10.03
CA ILE A 107 0.27 5.76 9.46
C ILE A 107 1.29 6.03 10.57
N SER A 108 2.34 5.21 10.65
CA SER A 108 3.48 5.46 11.53
C SER A 108 4.67 5.85 10.68
N VAL A 109 5.17 7.07 10.83
CA VAL A 109 6.23 7.61 9.97
C VAL A 109 7.55 7.62 10.72
N PHE A 110 8.49 6.79 10.28
CA PHE A 110 9.82 6.66 10.89
C PHE A 110 10.82 7.64 10.27
N ALA A 111 12.08 7.55 10.67
CA ALA A 111 13.12 8.49 10.25
C ALA A 111 13.21 8.63 8.70
N PRO A 112 13.49 9.84 8.17
CA PRO A 112 13.69 10.05 6.75
C PRO A 112 15.09 9.64 6.30
N VAL A 113 15.29 9.53 4.98
CA VAL A 113 16.62 9.47 4.37
C VAL A 113 17.37 10.77 4.66
N LYS A 114 18.64 10.67 5.08
CA LYS A 114 19.54 11.81 5.27
C LYS A 114 20.70 11.77 4.27
N GLY A 115 21.02 12.94 3.71
CA GLY A 115 22.08 13.10 2.70
C GLY A 115 21.64 12.77 1.27
N ASP A 116 22.53 12.98 0.32
CA ASP A 116 22.26 12.87 -1.12
C ASP A 116 23.22 11.89 -1.81
N GLY A 117 22.71 11.19 -2.84
CA GLY A 117 23.51 10.36 -3.73
C GLY A 117 24.06 9.09 -3.07
N PRO A 118 25.19 8.55 -3.56
CA PRO A 118 25.78 7.29 -3.06
C PRO A 118 26.20 7.29 -1.58
N GLY A 119 26.23 8.47 -0.94
CA GLY A 119 26.52 8.63 0.49
C GLY A 119 25.28 8.83 1.36
N ALA A 120 24.07 8.74 0.80
CA ALA A 120 22.83 8.83 1.56
C ALA A 120 22.73 7.69 2.57
N GLN A 121 22.49 8.03 3.83
CA GLN A 121 22.33 7.04 4.90
C GLN A 121 20.86 6.65 4.98
N LEU A 122 20.57 5.38 4.69
CA LEU A 122 19.24 4.82 4.89
C LEU A 122 18.99 4.60 6.39
N PRO A 123 17.85 5.06 6.92
CA PRO A 123 17.42 4.70 8.26
C PRO A 123 17.00 3.22 8.28
N ALA A 124 16.72 2.70 9.48
CA ALA A 124 16.10 1.40 9.60
C ALA A 124 14.71 1.40 8.91
N TYR A 125 14.36 0.28 8.26
CA TYR A 125 13.11 0.17 7.51
C TYR A 125 12.57 -1.26 7.45
N ILE A 126 11.29 -1.37 7.10
CA ILE A 126 10.57 -2.64 6.97
C ILE A 126 10.78 -3.17 5.54
N GLU A 127 11.27 -4.40 5.40
CA GLU A 127 11.35 -5.08 4.11
C GLU A 127 10.08 -5.84 3.76
N SER A 128 9.34 -6.31 4.76
CA SER A 128 8.03 -6.94 4.57
C SER A 128 7.09 -6.03 3.78
N ARG A 129 6.34 -6.60 2.82
CA ARG A 129 5.42 -5.82 1.96
C ARG A 129 4.20 -5.31 2.72
N GLN A 130 3.71 -6.15 3.62
CA GLN A 130 2.67 -5.84 4.59
C GLN A 130 3.14 -6.29 5.97
N LEU A 131 2.55 -5.70 7.03
CA LEU A 131 2.91 -6.11 8.39
C LEU A 131 2.49 -7.55 8.68
N ILE A 132 1.29 -7.95 8.23
CA ILE A 132 0.79 -9.31 8.37
C ILE A 132 0.82 -9.96 6.99
N GLN A 133 1.48 -11.10 6.88
CA GLN A 133 1.63 -11.86 5.64
C GLN A 133 1.61 -13.35 5.96
N TYR A 134 0.96 -14.13 5.10
CA TYR A 134 1.05 -15.58 5.17
C TYR A 134 2.27 -16.09 4.40
N ALA A 135 2.88 -17.16 4.90
CA ALA A 135 3.99 -17.83 4.27
C ALA A 135 3.57 -18.53 2.98
N GLY A 136 4.54 -18.76 2.10
CA GLY A 136 4.41 -19.55 0.89
C GLY A 136 5.55 -20.56 0.81
N TYR A 137 5.23 -21.84 0.71
CA TYR A 137 6.21 -22.92 0.64
C TYR A 137 6.15 -23.60 -0.72
N LEU A 138 7.26 -23.61 -1.46
CA LEU A 138 7.34 -24.38 -2.69
C LEU A 138 7.39 -25.88 -2.36
N GLN A 139 6.41 -26.65 -2.81
CA GLN A 139 6.33 -28.09 -2.62
C GLN A 139 7.17 -28.85 -3.68
N PRO A 140 7.45 -30.15 -3.49
CA PRO A 140 8.23 -30.95 -4.44
C PRO A 140 7.64 -31.01 -5.86
N ASP A 141 6.33 -30.84 -6.01
CA ASP A 141 5.62 -30.77 -7.29
C ASP A 141 5.60 -29.37 -7.92
N MET A 142 6.39 -28.44 -7.37
CA MET A 142 6.50 -27.03 -7.76
C MET A 142 5.23 -26.19 -7.54
N ARG A 143 4.24 -26.71 -6.81
CA ARG A 143 3.07 -25.92 -6.39
C ARG A 143 3.33 -25.24 -5.05
N PRO A 144 2.89 -23.99 -4.85
CA PRO A 144 3.01 -23.33 -3.56
C PRO A 144 1.93 -23.84 -2.59
N LEU A 145 2.33 -24.17 -1.36
CA LEU A 145 1.45 -24.24 -0.19
C LEU A 145 1.42 -22.87 0.49
N GLY A 146 0.25 -22.28 0.66
CA GLY A 146 0.08 -20.93 1.21
C GLY A 146 0.16 -19.85 0.14
N ASP A 147 0.64 -18.65 0.49
CA ASP A 147 0.62 -17.50 -0.42
C ASP A 147 1.84 -17.50 -1.36
N ALA A 148 1.60 -17.78 -2.65
CA ALA A 148 2.64 -17.81 -3.68
C ALA A 148 3.44 -16.50 -3.79
N LEU A 149 2.84 -15.36 -3.44
CA LEU A 149 3.51 -14.06 -3.46
C LEU A 149 4.70 -14.01 -2.49
N ASN A 150 4.65 -14.78 -1.41
CA ASN A 150 5.60 -14.70 -0.31
C ASN A 150 6.62 -15.85 -0.29
N VAL A 151 6.73 -16.65 -1.36
CA VAL A 151 7.67 -17.78 -1.42
C VAL A 151 9.12 -17.36 -1.16
N GLU A 152 9.58 -16.28 -1.80
CA GLU A 152 10.95 -15.80 -1.61
C GLU A 152 11.19 -15.19 -0.22
N THR A 153 10.20 -14.48 0.32
CA THR A 153 10.24 -13.94 1.70
C THR A 153 10.29 -15.07 2.71
N THR A 154 9.49 -16.11 2.50
CA THR A 154 9.42 -17.31 3.35
C THR A 154 10.76 -18.06 3.33
N ARG A 155 11.31 -18.30 2.14
CA ARG A 155 12.64 -18.91 1.97
C ARG A 155 13.73 -18.10 2.67
N THR A 156 13.67 -16.78 2.57
CA THR A 156 14.60 -15.87 3.25
C THR A 156 14.47 -15.98 4.77
N ALA A 157 13.25 -15.94 5.31
CA ALA A 157 13.00 -16.07 6.74
C ALA A 157 13.51 -17.41 7.29
N MET A 158 13.23 -18.52 6.59
CA MET A 158 13.71 -19.85 6.97
C MET A 158 15.24 -19.93 6.96
N ALA A 159 15.90 -19.37 5.94
CA ALA A 159 17.36 -19.32 5.85
C ALA A 159 18.01 -18.48 6.98
N MET A 160 17.25 -17.53 7.54
CA MET A 160 17.64 -16.73 8.71
C MET A 160 17.30 -17.40 10.05
N GLY A 161 16.75 -18.61 10.04
CA GLY A 161 16.46 -19.41 11.24
C GLY A 161 15.02 -19.38 11.71
N TRP A 162 14.08 -18.73 11.00
CA TRP A 162 12.65 -18.89 11.30
C TRP A 162 12.22 -20.33 11.07
N GLN A 163 11.60 -20.92 12.09
CA GLN A 163 11.02 -22.26 12.00
C GLN A 163 9.52 -22.15 11.73
N PRO A 164 9.04 -22.58 10.56
CA PRO A 164 7.60 -22.60 10.29
C PRO A 164 6.90 -23.63 11.20
N PRO A 165 5.58 -23.50 11.40
CA PRO A 165 4.78 -24.52 12.06
C PRO A 165 5.00 -25.93 11.47
N ASP A 166 4.89 -26.95 12.31
CA ASP A 166 4.94 -28.37 11.92
C ASP A 166 3.65 -29.09 12.39
N PRO A 167 2.77 -29.54 11.48
CA PRO A 167 2.89 -29.45 10.02
C PRO A 167 2.72 -28.02 9.49
N ARG A 168 3.34 -27.73 8.34
CA ARG A 168 3.18 -26.44 7.63
C ARG A 168 1.74 -26.27 7.13
N GLY A 169 1.19 -25.08 7.31
CA GLY A 169 -0.16 -24.71 6.91
C GLY A 169 -0.20 -23.72 5.75
N ALA A 170 -1.39 -23.57 5.15
CA ALA A 170 -1.63 -22.60 4.07
C ALA A 170 -1.76 -21.14 4.57
N PHE A 171 -1.86 -20.94 5.89
CA PHE A 171 -2.07 -19.64 6.52
C PHE A 171 -1.08 -19.41 7.67
N ASP A 172 0.14 -19.93 7.55
CA ASP A 172 1.19 -19.70 8.55
C ASP A 172 1.66 -18.25 8.50
N LEU A 173 1.65 -17.55 9.63
CA LEU A 173 2.06 -16.14 9.70
C LEU A 173 3.58 -15.99 9.64
N LEU A 174 4.05 -15.13 8.73
CA LEU A 174 5.47 -14.79 8.63
C LEU A 174 5.89 -13.80 9.72
N PRO A 175 7.13 -13.90 10.23
CA PRO A 175 7.72 -12.82 11.01
C PRO A 175 7.93 -11.58 10.13
N LEU A 176 8.04 -10.40 10.76
CA LEU A 176 8.46 -9.19 10.09
C LEU A 176 9.95 -9.25 9.75
N LEU A 177 10.29 -8.83 8.53
CA LEU A 177 11.67 -8.59 8.13
C LEU A 177 11.95 -7.10 8.21
N LEU A 178 12.90 -6.71 9.07
CA LEU A 178 13.39 -5.35 9.20
C LEU A 178 14.85 -5.29 8.79
N ARG A 179 15.28 -4.13 8.27
CA ARG A 179 16.69 -3.78 8.13
C ARG A 179 17.05 -2.66 9.09
N ASP A 180 18.19 -2.82 9.75
CA ASP A 180 18.78 -1.74 10.54
C ASP A 180 19.52 -0.72 9.65
N ALA A 181 19.93 0.41 10.23
CA ALA A 181 20.67 1.45 9.52
C ALA A 181 22.07 1.00 9.01
N ARG A 182 22.54 -0.18 9.41
CA ARG A 182 23.79 -0.81 8.92
C ARG A 182 23.52 -1.81 7.79
N GLY A 183 22.25 -1.98 7.39
CA GLY A 183 21.82 -2.90 6.35
C GLY A 183 21.65 -4.35 6.80
N ARG A 184 21.80 -4.65 8.10
CA ARG A 184 21.59 -6.00 8.62
C ARG A 184 20.10 -6.30 8.65
N ARG A 185 19.74 -7.48 8.15
CA ARG A 185 18.37 -7.99 8.15
C ARG A 185 18.09 -8.73 9.46
N LEU A 186 16.94 -8.47 10.06
CA LEU A 186 16.50 -8.99 11.35
C LEU A 186 15.06 -9.51 11.24
N LEU A 187 14.77 -10.58 11.96
CA LEU A 187 13.44 -11.19 12.02
C LEU A 187 12.76 -10.84 13.34
N TYR A 188 11.52 -10.37 13.25
CA TYR A 188 10.70 -10.01 14.41
C TYR A 188 9.37 -10.78 14.38
N PRO A 189 9.15 -11.75 15.28
CA PRO A 189 7.84 -12.36 15.41
C PRO A 189 6.84 -11.31 15.90
N LEU A 190 5.67 -11.25 15.28
CA LEU A 190 4.58 -10.40 15.76
C LEU A 190 3.90 -11.06 16.98
N PRO A 191 3.65 -10.29 18.05
CA PRO A 191 2.87 -10.78 19.19
C PRO A 191 1.48 -11.27 18.77
N ALA A 192 1.04 -12.42 19.28
CA ALA A 192 -0.24 -13.03 18.88
C ALA A 192 -1.46 -12.13 19.16
N ASP A 193 -1.39 -11.27 20.18
CA ASP A 193 -2.46 -10.36 20.56
C ASP A 193 -2.67 -9.18 19.57
N CYS A 194 -1.72 -8.94 18.67
CA CYS A 194 -1.88 -7.96 17.59
C CYS A 194 -2.27 -8.60 16.24
N LEU A 195 -2.42 -9.93 16.21
CA LEU A 195 -2.79 -10.72 15.03
C LEU A 195 -4.23 -11.17 15.16
N HIS A 196 -5.13 -10.58 14.37
CA HIS A 196 -6.54 -10.95 14.36
C HIS A 196 -6.91 -11.53 12.99
N GLU A 197 -7.14 -12.84 12.94
CA GLU A 197 -7.61 -13.56 11.75
C GLU A 197 -9.12 -13.82 11.82
N ILE A 198 -9.78 -13.78 10.67
CA ILE A 198 -11.21 -14.03 10.51
C ILE A 198 -11.37 -15.28 9.66
N SER A 199 -12.03 -16.30 10.21
CA SER A 199 -12.40 -17.49 9.46
C SER A 199 -13.50 -17.16 8.45
N ILE A 200 -13.34 -17.61 7.22
CA ILE A 200 -14.27 -17.31 6.12
C ILE A 200 -15.29 -18.45 6.00
N GLU A 201 -16.56 -18.08 6.15
CA GLU A 201 -17.71 -18.98 6.09
C GLU A 201 -18.80 -18.37 5.22
N HIS A 202 -19.57 -19.22 4.53
CA HIS A 202 -20.69 -18.78 3.72
C HIS A 202 -22.00 -18.82 4.54
N PRO A 203 -22.89 -17.81 4.44
CA PRO A 203 -24.15 -17.80 5.19
C PRO A 203 -25.10 -18.94 4.84
N ARG A 204 -24.99 -19.52 3.64
CA ARG A 204 -25.89 -20.58 3.12
C ARG A 204 -25.18 -21.90 2.81
N GLU A 205 -23.85 -21.90 2.68
CA GLU A 205 -23.07 -23.04 2.19
C GLU A 205 -22.03 -23.47 3.24
N PRO A 206 -22.42 -24.29 4.23
CA PRO A 206 -21.55 -24.63 5.37
C PRO A 206 -20.30 -25.42 4.96
N GLU A 207 -20.33 -26.09 3.81
CA GLU A 207 -19.19 -26.83 3.27
C GLU A 207 -17.97 -25.93 3.05
N LEU A 208 -18.17 -24.64 2.73
CA LEU A 208 -17.08 -23.69 2.51
C LEU A 208 -16.16 -23.57 3.74
N ALA A 209 -16.74 -23.65 4.94
CA ALA A 209 -15.99 -23.57 6.19
C ALA A 209 -14.93 -24.68 6.33
N LYS A 210 -15.15 -25.83 5.68
CA LYS A 210 -14.23 -26.98 5.72
C LYS A 210 -12.92 -26.73 4.99
N LEU A 211 -12.87 -25.75 4.09
CA LEU A 211 -11.62 -25.32 3.44
C LEU A 211 -10.68 -24.57 4.40
N GLY A 212 -11.15 -24.17 5.59
CA GLY A 212 -10.31 -23.53 6.60
C GLY A 212 -9.76 -22.15 6.19
N LEU A 213 -10.41 -21.51 5.21
CA LEU A 213 -10.05 -20.19 4.69
C LEU A 213 -10.08 -19.15 5.79
N ARG A 214 -9.08 -18.28 5.83
CA ARG A 214 -9.01 -17.18 6.79
C ARG A 214 -8.25 -15.99 6.23
N TRP A 215 -8.52 -14.81 6.78
CA TRP A 215 -7.78 -13.59 6.43
C TRP A 215 -7.62 -12.68 7.64
N TYR A 216 -6.49 -11.98 7.74
CA TYR A 216 -6.25 -11.02 8.82
C TYR A 216 -7.11 -9.76 8.66
N SER A 217 -7.45 -9.10 9.77
CA SER A 217 -8.42 -7.99 9.79
C SER A 217 -7.87 -6.64 9.32
N VAL A 218 -6.58 -6.38 9.52
CA VAL A 218 -5.94 -5.07 9.25
C VAL A 218 -5.01 -5.15 8.02
N PRO A 219 -5.35 -4.54 6.88
CA PRO A 219 -4.43 -4.37 5.75
C PRO A 219 -3.42 -3.24 6.02
N CYS A 220 -2.22 -3.57 6.49
CA CYS A 220 -1.17 -2.58 6.71
C CYS A 220 -0.02 -2.75 5.71
N ILE A 221 0.09 -1.83 4.75
CA ILE A 221 1.13 -1.80 3.71
C ILE A 221 2.39 -1.14 4.27
N SER A 222 3.56 -1.76 4.03
CA SER A 222 4.85 -1.29 4.55
C SER A 222 5.95 -1.15 3.50
N SER A 223 5.72 -1.54 2.24
CA SER A 223 6.72 -1.48 1.15
C SER A 223 6.74 -0.18 0.34
N MET A 224 6.13 0.89 0.84
CA MET A 224 6.05 2.17 0.14
C MET A 224 6.90 3.24 0.83
N VAL A 225 7.57 4.06 0.02
CA VAL A 225 8.26 5.29 0.42
C VAL A 225 7.27 6.44 0.37
N LEU A 226 7.11 7.14 1.50
CA LEU A 226 6.33 8.38 1.57
C LEU A 226 7.24 9.56 1.20
N SER A 227 6.88 10.33 0.18
CA SER A 227 7.60 11.54 -0.22
C SER A 227 6.79 12.80 0.11
N ILE A 228 7.37 13.69 0.90
CA ILE A 228 6.76 14.96 1.32
C ILE A 228 7.78 16.09 1.11
N GLY A 229 7.49 17.02 0.20
CA GLY A 229 8.29 18.24 0.03
C GLY A 229 9.77 17.97 -0.29
N GLY A 230 10.08 16.89 -1.01
CA GLY A 230 11.45 16.49 -1.32
C GLY A 230 12.18 15.75 -0.18
N VAL A 231 11.49 15.39 0.91
CA VAL A 231 11.99 14.48 1.96
C VAL A 231 11.36 13.10 1.77
N GLU A 232 12.20 12.07 1.78
CA GLU A 232 11.79 10.68 1.60
C GLU A 232 11.77 9.95 2.94
N TYR A 233 10.63 9.34 3.26
CA TYR A 233 10.40 8.49 4.42
C TYR A 233 10.27 7.05 3.95
N PRO A 234 11.36 6.25 3.97
CA PRO A 234 11.38 4.91 3.40
C PRO A 234 10.63 3.88 4.25
N CYS A 235 10.29 4.24 5.49
CA CYS A 235 9.51 3.42 6.40
C CYS A 235 8.32 4.24 6.91
N ALA A 236 7.16 4.02 6.30
CA ALA A 236 5.92 4.71 6.65
C ALA A 236 4.71 3.75 6.53
N PRO A 237 4.66 2.65 7.32
CA PRO A 237 3.57 1.69 7.26
C PRO A 237 2.22 2.35 7.51
N PHE A 238 1.27 2.02 6.65
CA PHE A 238 -0.06 2.64 6.58
C PHE A 238 -1.14 1.56 6.46
N ASN A 239 -2.22 1.71 7.23
CA ASN A 239 -3.39 0.87 7.08
C ASN A 239 -4.67 1.67 6.74
N GLY A 240 -5.52 1.02 5.96
CA GLY A 240 -6.94 1.33 5.85
C GLY A 240 -7.76 0.17 6.41
N HIS A 241 -8.92 -0.06 5.79
CA HIS A 241 -9.70 -1.29 5.96
C HIS A 241 -9.87 -1.95 4.59
N TYR A 242 -10.19 -3.25 4.58
CA TYR A 242 -10.37 -3.99 3.34
C TYR A 242 -11.61 -3.55 2.55
N MET A 243 -11.48 -3.60 1.24
CA MET A 243 -12.57 -3.87 0.31
C MET A 243 -12.66 -5.39 0.05
N THR A 244 -13.86 -5.97 0.06
CA THR A 244 -14.07 -7.42 -0.04
C THR A 244 -13.33 -8.10 -1.20
N THR A 245 -13.31 -7.45 -2.37
CA THR A 245 -12.67 -7.99 -3.58
C THR A 245 -11.15 -8.09 -3.47
N GLU A 246 -10.50 -7.36 -2.55
CA GLU A 246 -9.07 -7.52 -2.26
C GLU A 246 -8.78 -8.90 -1.67
N ILE A 247 -9.68 -9.43 -0.84
CA ILE A 247 -9.52 -10.75 -0.21
C ILE A 247 -10.04 -11.82 -1.16
N ALA A 248 -11.32 -11.75 -1.52
CA ALA A 248 -12.00 -12.80 -2.28
C ALA A 248 -11.47 -12.90 -3.71
N SER A 249 -11.57 -11.81 -4.49
CA SER A 249 -11.30 -11.82 -5.93
C SER A 249 -9.82 -11.70 -6.30
N ARG A 250 -8.96 -11.30 -5.35
CA ARG A 250 -7.52 -11.17 -5.56
C ARG A 250 -6.74 -12.17 -4.72
N ASN A 251 -6.71 -11.99 -3.40
CA ASN A 251 -5.82 -12.79 -2.54
C ASN A 251 -6.12 -14.29 -2.61
N LEU A 252 -7.39 -14.69 -2.48
CA LEU A 252 -7.78 -16.10 -2.45
C LEU A 252 -7.83 -16.76 -3.83
N THR A 253 -8.04 -16.00 -4.91
CA THR A 253 -8.38 -16.58 -6.23
C THR A 253 -7.42 -16.25 -7.37
N ASP A 254 -6.54 -15.25 -7.25
CA ASP A 254 -5.54 -15.00 -8.30
C ASP A 254 -4.64 -16.25 -8.47
N GLU A 255 -4.39 -16.65 -9.71
CA GLU A 255 -3.54 -17.80 -10.05
C GLU A 255 -2.10 -17.68 -9.49
N ARG A 256 -1.63 -16.44 -9.31
CA ARG A 256 -0.30 -16.12 -8.74
C ARG A 256 -0.34 -15.87 -7.23
N ARG A 257 -1.44 -16.24 -6.56
CA ARG A 257 -1.65 -16.10 -5.11
C ARG A 257 -2.03 -17.46 -4.53
N TYR A 258 -3.26 -17.61 -4.03
CA TYR A 258 -3.76 -18.85 -3.45
C TYR A 258 -4.39 -19.79 -4.49
N ASP A 259 -4.86 -19.26 -5.63
CA ASP A 259 -5.49 -20.05 -6.71
C ASP A 259 -6.60 -21.03 -6.23
N LEU A 260 -7.44 -20.59 -5.28
CA LEU A 260 -8.45 -21.46 -4.65
C LEU A 260 -9.81 -21.44 -5.35
N LEU A 261 -9.96 -20.73 -6.47
CA LEU A 261 -11.24 -20.61 -7.17
C LEU A 261 -11.84 -21.99 -7.55
N PRO A 262 -11.06 -22.96 -8.07
CA PRO A 262 -11.55 -24.31 -8.36
C PRO A 262 -12.11 -25.07 -7.15
N GLN A 263 -11.43 -24.99 -6.00
CA GLN A 263 -11.77 -25.69 -4.76
C GLN A 263 -12.98 -25.05 -4.08
N VAL A 264 -13.07 -23.71 -4.14
CA VAL A 264 -14.24 -22.98 -3.66
C VAL A 264 -15.47 -23.34 -4.50
N ALA A 265 -15.34 -23.43 -5.83
CA ALA A 265 -16.47 -23.82 -6.69
C ALA A 265 -16.99 -25.22 -6.34
N GLU A 266 -16.09 -26.18 -6.12
CA GLU A 266 -16.44 -27.54 -5.68
C GLU A 266 -17.14 -27.54 -4.33
N SER A 267 -16.61 -26.79 -3.36
CA SER A 267 -17.22 -26.65 -2.04
C SER A 267 -18.59 -25.99 -2.04
N LEU A 268 -18.89 -25.16 -3.05
CA LEU A 268 -20.18 -24.51 -3.25
C LEU A 268 -21.13 -25.34 -4.15
N GLY A 269 -20.71 -26.54 -4.57
CA GLY A 269 -21.50 -27.39 -5.48
C GLY A 269 -21.70 -26.77 -6.87
N ILE A 270 -20.82 -25.86 -7.31
CA ILE A 270 -20.91 -25.19 -8.61
C ILE A 270 -20.24 -26.08 -9.69
N PRO A 271 -20.99 -26.57 -10.70
CA PRO A 271 -20.42 -27.41 -11.75
C PRO A 271 -19.36 -26.65 -12.57
N ARG A 272 -18.19 -27.26 -12.76
CA ARG A 272 -17.06 -26.70 -13.53
C ARG A 272 -16.97 -27.24 -14.95
N GLU A 273 -17.67 -28.33 -15.24
CA GLU A 273 -17.70 -29.00 -16.55
C GLU A 273 -19.15 -29.39 -16.91
N GLY A 274 -19.41 -29.63 -18.19
CA GLY A 274 -20.72 -30.06 -18.70
C GLY A 274 -21.80 -28.97 -18.75
N PRO A 275 -23.07 -29.34 -19.03
CA PRO A 275 -24.19 -28.41 -19.05
C PRO A 275 -24.35 -27.69 -17.69
N GLY A 276 -24.43 -26.36 -17.70
CA GLY A 276 -24.55 -25.55 -16.48
C GLY A 276 -23.23 -25.05 -15.88
N SER A 277 -22.08 -25.39 -16.49
CA SER A 277 -20.75 -24.87 -16.11
C SER A 277 -20.41 -23.49 -16.66
N ALA A 278 -21.27 -22.94 -17.53
CA ALA A 278 -21.11 -21.57 -18.00
C ALA A 278 -21.07 -20.60 -16.80
N LEU A 279 -20.12 -19.66 -16.83
CA LEU A 279 -19.92 -18.65 -15.79
C LEU A 279 -19.65 -19.21 -14.38
N TRP A 280 -19.13 -20.45 -14.26
CA TRP A 280 -18.82 -21.02 -12.95
C TRP A 280 -17.84 -20.14 -12.16
N ARG A 281 -16.88 -19.50 -12.83
CA ARG A 281 -15.92 -18.57 -12.20
C ARG A 281 -16.63 -17.36 -11.62
N ASP A 282 -17.50 -16.71 -12.40
CA ASP A 282 -18.26 -15.53 -12.00
C ASP A 282 -19.20 -15.83 -10.82
N ARG A 283 -19.90 -16.97 -10.87
CA ARG A 283 -20.77 -17.45 -9.78
C ARG A 283 -19.96 -17.71 -8.51
N THR A 284 -18.86 -18.45 -8.62
CA THR A 284 -17.98 -18.78 -7.50
C THR A 284 -17.39 -17.52 -6.85
N LEU A 285 -16.91 -16.59 -7.68
CA LEU A 285 -16.39 -15.30 -7.22
C LEU A 285 -17.45 -14.48 -6.49
N THR A 286 -18.71 -14.54 -6.93
CA THR A 286 -19.82 -13.83 -6.29
C THR A 286 -20.11 -14.40 -4.90
N GLU A 287 -20.28 -15.72 -4.77
CA GLU A 287 -20.52 -16.35 -3.47
C GLU A 287 -19.30 -16.23 -2.52
N LEU A 288 -18.06 -16.28 -3.04
CA LEU A 288 -16.87 -16.08 -2.20
C LEU A 288 -16.78 -14.65 -1.65
N ASN A 289 -17.14 -13.64 -2.44
CA ASN A 289 -17.23 -12.26 -1.94
C ASN A 289 -18.32 -12.14 -0.86
N GLU A 290 -19.48 -12.80 -1.04
CA GLU A 290 -20.52 -12.85 -0.01
C GLU A 290 -20.00 -13.51 1.28
N ALA A 291 -19.28 -14.64 1.18
CA ALA A 291 -18.67 -15.31 2.34
C ALA A 291 -17.72 -14.40 3.11
N VAL A 292 -16.80 -13.72 2.41
CA VAL A 292 -15.85 -12.79 3.05
C VAL A 292 -16.58 -11.64 3.74
N LEU A 293 -17.52 -11.01 3.03
CA LEU A 293 -18.29 -9.89 3.56
C LEU A 293 -19.11 -10.29 4.78
N HIS A 294 -19.80 -11.43 4.73
CA HIS A 294 -20.55 -12.01 5.85
C HIS A 294 -19.66 -12.28 7.05
N SER A 295 -18.51 -12.93 6.82
CA SER A 295 -17.59 -13.33 7.89
C SER A 295 -17.00 -12.14 8.63
N PHE A 296 -16.55 -11.11 7.92
CA PHE A 296 -16.04 -9.87 8.51
C PHE A 296 -17.13 -9.13 9.29
N ARG A 297 -18.35 -9.00 8.72
CA ARG A 297 -19.47 -8.35 9.40
C ARG A 297 -19.88 -9.09 10.67
N ARG A 298 -19.92 -10.43 10.63
CA ARG A 298 -20.24 -11.26 11.80
C ARG A 298 -19.17 -11.16 12.89
N ALA A 299 -17.90 -10.99 12.50
CA ALA A 299 -16.79 -10.74 13.42
C ALA A 299 -16.77 -9.30 13.97
N GLY A 300 -17.68 -8.42 13.53
CA GLY A 300 -17.70 -7.01 13.95
C GLY A 300 -16.56 -6.17 13.35
N ILE A 301 -15.89 -6.67 12.31
CA ILE A 301 -14.73 -6.02 11.69
C ILE A 301 -15.18 -5.17 10.50
N THR A 302 -14.63 -3.96 10.41
CA THR A 302 -14.91 -3.04 9.31
C THR A 302 -14.41 -3.59 7.98
N ILE A 303 -15.33 -3.69 7.02
CA ILE A 303 -15.07 -4.05 5.63
C ILE A 303 -16.09 -3.33 4.74
N VAL A 304 -15.72 -3.01 3.50
CA VAL A 304 -16.63 -2.44 2.51
C VAL A 304 -16.73 -3.34 1.29
N ASP A 305 -17.91 -3.45 0.69
CA ASP A 305 -18.03 -4.05 -0.64
C ASP A 305 -17.65 -3.06 -1.74
N GLN A 306 -17.42 -3.57 -2.95
CA GLN A 306 -16.96 -2.79 -4.08
C GLN A 306 -17.95 -1.71 -4.56
N HIS A 307 -19.25 -1.90 -4.35
CA HIS A 307 -20.25 -0.89 -4.73
C HIS A 307 -20.23 0.25 -3.73
N GLN A 308 -20.20 -0.06 -2.43
CA GLN A 308 -20.05 0.95 -1.39
C GLN A 308 -18.73 1.73 -1.53
N ALA A 309 -17.62 1.06 -1.81
CA ALA A 309 -16.33 1.71 -2.05
C ALA A 309 -16.38 2.64 -3.28
N SER A 310 -17.07 2.24 -4.35
CA SER A 310 -17.31 3.06 -5.53
C SER A 310 -18.10 4.34 -5.20
N ASP A 311 -19.17 4.23 -4.42
CA ASP A 311 -19.99 5.38 -4.00
C ASP A 311 -19.23 6.32 -3.05
N GLN A 312 -18.39 5.77 -2.18
CA GLN A 312 -17.50 6.56 -1.33
C GLN A 312 -16.47 7.32 -2.17
N TYR A 313 -15.94 6.70 -3.23
CA TYR A 313 -15.01 7.34 -4.15
C TYR A 313 -15.66 8.51 -4.91
N LEU A 314 -16.90 8.35 -5.38
CA LEU A 314 -17.62 9.46 -6.02
C LEU A 314 -17.81 10.65 -5.08
N ARG A 315 -18.17 10.40 -3.82
CA ARG A 315 -18.27 11.46 -2.80
C ARG A 315 -16.93 12.14 -2.55
N PHE A 316 -15.83 11.38 -2.60
CA PHE A 316 -14.49 11.94 -2.54
C PHE A 316 -14.23 12.87 -3.73
N VAL A 317 -14.50 12.44 -4.96
CA VAL A 317 -14.35 13.26 -6.17
C VAL A 317 -15.16 14.55 -6.05
N GLN A 318 -16.42 14.48 -5.66
CA GLN A 318 -17.29 15.64 -5.46
C GLN A 318 -16.73 16.62 -4.42
N ARG A 319 -16.18 16.13 -3.31
CA ARG A 319 -15.53 16.97 -2.27
C ARG A 319 -14.29 17.67 -2.78
N GLU A 320 -13.47 16.97 -3.56
CA GLU A 320 -12.26 17.55 -4.14
C GLU A 320 -12.60 18.60 -5.21
N GLU A 321 -13.59 18.33 -6.07
CA GLU A 321 -14.07 19.28 -7.08
C GLU A 321 -14.70 20.53 -6.45
N ALA A 322 -15.53 20.36 -5.41
CA ALA A 322 -16.10 21.48 -4.65
C ALA A 322 -15.01 22.36 -4.00
N ALA A 323 -13.86 21.77 -3.69
CA ALA A 323 -12.70 22.49 -3.16
C ALA A 323 -11.72 22.96 -4.27
N GLY A 324 -12.15 22.94 -5.54
CA GLY A 324 -11.40 23.43 -6.69
C GLY A 324 -10.24 22.53 -7.13
N ARG A 325 -10.20 21.28 -6.66
CA ARG A 325 -9.14 20.31 -6.96
C ARG A 325 -9.62 19.26 -7.95
N ARG A 326 -8.69 18.67 -8.70
CA ARG A 326 -8.94 17.51 -9.55
C ARG A 326 -8.18 16.31 -8.98
N PRO A 327 -8.87 15.24 -8.54
CA PRO A 327 -8.21 14.05 -8.03
C PRO A 327 -7.26 13.41 -9.04
N SER A 328 -6.16 12.85 -8.55
CA SER A 328 -5.32 11.91 -9.31
C SER A 328 -5.96 10.51 -9.25
N ALA A 329 -6.02 9.78 -10.36
CA ALA A 329 -6.65 8.46 -10.37
C ALA A 329 -6.13 7.57 -11.51
N ASP A 330 -5.84 6.31 -11.19
CA ASP A 330 -5.51 5.27 -12.17
C ASP A 330 -6.72 4.33 -12.32
N TRP A 331 -7.38 4.40 -13.47
CA TRP A 331 -8.61 3.64 -13.73
C TRP A 331 -8.43 2.14 -13.49
N SER A 332 -7.26 1.59 -13.83
CA SER A 332 -6.97 0.15 -13.68
C SER A 332 -6.89 -0.31 -12.23
N TRP A 333 -6.72 0.62 -11.28
CA TRP A 333 -6.69 0.36 -9.84
C TRP A 333 -7.96 0.81 -9.12
N ILE A 334 -8.64 1.85 -9.61
CA ILE A 334 -9.88 2.34 -8.98
C ILE A 334 -11.07 1.47 -9.35
N VAL A 335 -11.13 0.92 -10.57
CA VAL A 335 -12.22 0.02 -10.94
C VAL A 335 -12.03 -1.34 -10.26
N PRO A 336 -13.02 -1.82 -9.48
CA PRO A 336 -12.92 -3.11 -8.81
C PRO A 336 -12.74 -4.27 -9.80
N PRO A 337 -12.00 -5.33 -9.43
CA PRO A 337 -11.71 -6.45 -10.32
C PRO A 337 -12.93 -7.33 -10.64
N GLN A 338 -14.05 -7.12 -9.92
CA GLN A 338 -15.30 -7.83 -10.11
C GLN A 338 -16.47 -6.86 -10.19
N ALA A 339 -17.45 -7.17 -11.05
CA ALA A 339 -18.63 -6.34 -11.28
C ALA A 339 -18.30 -4.89 -11.69
N GLY A 340 -17.16 -4.67 -12.37
CA GLY A 340 -16.64 -3.35 -12.70
C GLY A 340 -17.67 -2.43 -13.36
N ALA A 341 -18.30 -2.86 -14.46
CA ALA A 341 -19.30 -2.06 -15.17
C ALA A 341 -20.57 -1.73 -14.35
N ALA A 342 -20.83 -2.48 -13.28
CA ALA A 342 -21.92 -2.22 -12.32
C ALA A 342 -21.50 -1.27 -11.18
N THR A 343 -20.28 -0.75 -11.20
CA THR A 343 -19.79 0.29 -10.28
C THR A 343 -19.75 1.64 -10.99
N ALA A 344 -20.03 2.72 -10.26
CA ALA A 344 -20.10 4.04 -10.86
C ALA A 344 -18.73 4.54 -11.35
N VAL A 345 -17.64 4.07 -10.71
CA VAL A 345 -16.26 4.42 -11.07
C VAL A 345 -15.84 3.92 -12.45
N PHE A 346 -16.46 2.86 -12.98
CA PHE A 346 -16.16 2.35 -14.32
C PHE A 346 -16.38 3.40 -15.41
N HIS A 347 -17.41 4.23 -15.24
CA HIS A 347 -17.85 5.22 -16.23
C HIS A 347 -17.15 6.57 -16.08
N LEU A 348 -16.19 6.69 -15.16
CA LEU A 348 -15.45 7.93 -14.91
C LEU A 348 -14.14 7.99 -15.70
N PRO A 349 -13.88 9.08 -16.45
CA PRO A 349 -12.55 9.33 -16.98
C PRO A 349 -11.60 9.66 -15.83
N MET A 350 -10.42 9.03 -15.84
CA MET A 350 -9.41 9.16 -14.79
C MET A 350 -8.05 9.48 -15.41
N GLU A 351 -7.27 10.29 -14.69
CA GLU A 351 -5.91 10.69 -15.08
C GLU A 351 -5.00 10.58 -13.86
N ASP A 352 -3.91 9.82 -13.97
CA ASP A 352 -2.85 9.87 -12.96
C ASP A 352 -2.00 11.11 -13.18
N ARG A 353 -2.21 12.09 -12.29
CA ARG A 353 -1.55 13.40 -12.31
C ARG A 353 -0.21 13.41 -11.58
N GLN A 354 0.19 12.29 -10.95
CA GLN A 354 1.43 12.18 -10.18
C GLN A 354 1.62 13.32 -9.17
N LEU A 355 0.54 13.69 -8.47
CA LEU A 355 0.54 14.78 -7.50
C LEU A 355 1.48 14.45 -6.33
N LEU A 356 2.09 15.49 -5.75
CA LEU A 356 2.94 15.42 -4.56
C LEU A 356 2.26 16.19 -3.40
N PRO A 357 2.48 15.81 -2.13
CA PRO A 357 3.10 14.56 -1.62
C PRO A 357 2.47 13.26 -2.15
N ASN A 358 3.20 12.14 -2.10
CA ASN A 358 2.68 10.83 -2.54
C ASN A 358 3.45 9.63 -1.94
N PHE A 359 2.95 8.43 -2.21
CA PHE A 359 3.59 7.15 -1.92
C PHE A 359 4.15 6.49 -3.17
N TYR A 360 5.33 5.89 -3.06
CA TYR A 360 6.03 5.21 -4.16
C TYR A 360 6.47 3.82 -3.73
N TYR A 361 6.32 2.82 -4.60
CA TYR A 361 6.86 1.50 -4.32
C TYR A 361 8.40 1.55 -4.30
N SER A 362 8.99 0.99 -3.24
CA SER A 362 10.43 0.82 -3.17
C SER A 362 10.89 -0.27 -4.13
N ARG A 363 11.86 0.03 -5.01
CA ARG A 363 12.51 -1.01 -5.86
C ARG A 363 13.44 -1.93 -5.07
N ALA A 364 13.70 -1.62 -3.80
CA ALA A 364 14.66 -2.35 -2.97
C ALA A 364 14.12 -3.67 -2.40
N SER A 365 12.80 -3.82 -2.22
CA SER A 365 12.20 -4.98 -1.53
C SER A 365 12.13 -6.25 -2.39
N ASP A 366 12.10 -6.11 -3.71
CA ASP A 366 11.70 -7.23 -4.60
C ASP A 366 12.86 -7.79 -5.43
N GLY A 367 14.11 -7.46 -5.11
CA GLY A 367 15.20 -7.70 -6.05
C GLY A 367 14.91 -7.02 -7.39
N GLY A 368 14.28 -5.83 -7.38
CA GLY A 368 13.98 -5.06 -8.60
C GLY A 368 15.23 -4.64 -9.37
N ALA A 369 16.41 -4.73 -8.75
CA ALA A 369 17.71 -4.63 -9.41
C ALA A 369 18.10 -5.91 -10.21
N LEU A 370 17.40 -7.02 -9.99
CA LEU A 370 17.55 -8.33 -10.64
C LEU A 370 16.39 -8.63 -11.61
N ALA A 371 15.30 -7.88 -11.57
CA ALA A 371 14.24 -7.98 -12.57
C ALA A 371 14.76 -7.49 -13.93
N VAL A 372 14.49 -8.25 -15.00
CA VAL A 372 14.65 -7.72 -16.36
C VAL A 372 13.72 -6.52 -16.48
N ASN A 373 14.30 -5.35 -16.70
CA ASN A 373 13.57 -4.10 -16.81
C ASN A 373 12.80 -4.07 -18.14
N TYR A 374 11.57 -4.59 -18.17
CA TYR A 374 10.72 -4.59 -19.36
C TYR A 374 10.34 -3.17 -19.82
N ASP A 375 10.44 -2.16 -18.95
CA ASP A 375 10.19 -0.75 -19.28
C ASP A 375 11.24 -0.15 -20.23
N ASP A 376 12.39 -0.81 -20.41
CA ASP A 376 13.38 -0.45 -21.43
C ASP A 376 13.17 -1.18 -22.77
N GLU A 377 12.37 -2.25 -22.83
CA GLU A 377 12.30 -3.09 -24.02
C GLU A 377 11.45 -2.54 -25.16
N HIS A 378 10.64 -1.50 -24.96
CA HIS A 378 9.78 -0.97 -26.03
C HIS A 378 9.88 0.55 -26.24
N ARG A 379 11.09 1.11 -26.16
CA ARG A 379 11.35 2.44 -26.73
C ARG A 379 12.45 2.37 -27.79
N SER A 380 12.08 2.66 -29.04
CA SER A 380 13.08 2.72 -30.12
C SER A 380 14.20 3.69 -29.72
N ARG A 381 15.44 3.33 -30.03
CA ARG A 381 16.62 4.19 -29.78
C ARG A 381 16.45 5.59 -30.37
N LEU A 382 15.61 5.71 -31.40
CA LEU A 382 15.24 6.96 -32.04
C LEU A 382 14.40 7.86 -31.13
N LEU A 383 13.38 7.30 -30.45
CA LEU A 383 12.54 8.04 -29.51
C LEU A 383 13.32 8.53 -28.29
N GLN A 384 14.24 7.69 -27.77
CA GLN A 384 15.12 8.09 -26.67
C GLN A 384 16.12 9.21 -27.06
N ARG A 385 16.53 9.26 -28.33
CA ARG A 385 17.37 10.35 -28.86
C ARG A 385 16.55 11.62 -29.10
N LEU A 386 15.34 11.49 -29.63
CA LEU A 386 14.42 12.60 -29.82
C LEU A 386 14.05 13.29 -28.50
N ASP A 387 13.79 12.53 -27.44
CA ASP A 387 13.51 13.12 -26.12
C ASP A 387 14.71 13.83 -25.49
N ARG A 388 15.93 13.34 -25.74
CA ARG A 388 17.16 14.01 -25.32
C ARG A 388 17.37 15.31 -26.10
N LEU A 389 17.10 15.31 -27.40
CA LEU A 389 17.16 16.51 -28.25
C LEU A 389 16.08 17.52 -27.87
N ARG A 390 14.85 17.06 -27.63
CA ARG A 390 13.71 17.87 -27.19
C ARG A 390 13.98 18.53 -25.84
N ARG A 391 14.52 17.78 -24.86
CA ARG A 391 14.93 18.33 -23.56
C ARG A 391 16.05 19.37 -23.70
N ARG A 392 17.04 19.13 -24.56
CA ARG A 392 18.10 20.10 -24.86
C ARG A 392 17.56 21.36 -25.55
N PHE A 393 16.61 21.21 -26.46
CA PHE A 393 15.96 22.31 -27.15
C PHE A 393 15.15 23.20 -26.19
N TYR A 394 14.32 22.61 -25.33
CA TYR A 394 13.56 23.37 -24.32
C TYR A 394 14.45 23.99 -23.23
N ALA A 395 15.59 23.37 -22.90
CA ALA A 395 16.57 23.96 -22.00
C ALA A 395 17.31 25.14 -22.65
N TRP A 396 17.56 25.07 -23.96
CA TRP A 396 18.15 26.17 -24.73
C TRP A 396 17.18 27.34 -24.90
N GLN A 397 15.90 27.09 -25.22
CA GLN A 397 14.88 28.14 -25.27
C GLN A 397 14.73 28.89 -23.94
N ARG A 398 14.75 28.16 -22.82
CA ARG A 398 14.69 28.75 -21.46
C ARG A 398 15.93 29.55 -21.04
N ARG A 399 17.03 29.49 -21.80
CA ARG A 399 18.23 30.31 -21.57
C ARG A 399 18.26 31.59 -22.42
N ARG A 400 17.28 31.76 -23.31
CA ARG A 400 17.15 32.93 -24.20
C ARG A 400 15.92 33.81 -23.88
N ALA A 401 15.06 33.36 -22.97
CA ALA A 401 14.07 34.17 -22.27
C ALA A 401 14.60 34.47 -20.87
#